data_AF-A0A7Y0X689-F1
#
_entry.id   AF-A0A7Y0X689-F1
#
_cell.length_a   1.000
_cell.length_b   1.000
_cell.length_c   1.000
_cell.angle_alpha   90.00
_cell.angle_beta   90.00
_cell.angle_gamma   90.00
#
_symmetry.space_group_name_H-M   'P 1'
#
loop_
_entity.id
_entity.type
_entity.pdbx_description
1 polymer ?
#
loop_
_entity_poly.entity_id
_entity_poly.type
_entity_poly.pdbx_seq_one_letter_code
_entity_poly.pdbx_strand_id
1 'polypeptide(L)'
;QLEAAAIKGGVIVTCPVPVVRYDSVKVVIEAIEAHQPDCVITVGQAAGRSAITPERVAINVDDFRIPDNAGHQPIDEPVVA
;
A
#
# COMPACT_ATOMS: atom_id res chain seq x y z
N GLN A 1 -1.80 17.40 -1.48
CA GLN A 1 -2.89 16.43 -1.23
C GLN A 1 -3.70 16.29 -2.51
N LEU A 2 -4.03 15.06 -2.91
CA LEU A 2 -4.81 14.77 -4.13
C LEU A 2 -6.27 14.38 -3.83
N GLU A 3 -6.69 14.42 -2.56
CA GLU A 3 -8.06 14.09 -2.16
C GLU A 3 -9.09 14.90 -2.95
N ALA A 4 -10.10 14.21 -3.48
CA ALA A 4 -11.15 14.74 -4.34
C ALA A 4 -10.65 15.48 -5.59
N ALA A 5 -9.39 15.34 -5.99
CA ALA A 5 -8.88 15.94 -7.21
C ALA A 5 -9.53 15.27 -8.43
N ALA A 6 -10.03 16.08 -9.35
CA ALA A 6 -10.59 15.59 -10.60
C ALA A 6 -9.47 15.26 -11.59
N ILE A 7 -9.61 14.11 -12.24
CA ILE A 7 -8.83 13.71 -13.42
C ILE A 7 -9.78 13.48 -14.58
N LYS A 8 -9.27 13.40 -15.81
CA LYS A 8 -10.12 13.18 -16.98
C LYS A 8 -10.81 11.81 -16.87
N GLY A 9 -12.10 11.82 -16.54
CA GLY A 9 -12.91 10.60 -16.42
C GLY A 9 -12.95 10.00 -15.02
N GLY A 10 -12.46 10.67 -13.97
CA GLY A 10 -12.52 10.14 -12.61
C GLY A 10 -12.22 11.16 -11.52
N VAL A 11 -12.42 10.73 -10.28
CA VAL A 11 -12.05 11.48 -9.07
C VAL A 11 -11.07 10.66 -8.26
N ILE A 12 -10.09 11.32 -7.63
CA ILE A 12 -9.14 10.66 -6.74
C ILE A 12 -9.72 10.63 -5.32
N VAL A 13 -9.73 9.44 -4.72
CA VAL A 13 -9.93 9.23 -3.29
C VAL A 13 -8.61 8.77 -2.69
N THR A 14 -8.21 9.34 -1.55
CA THR A 14 -6.97 8.98 -0.86
C THR A 14 -7.26 8.12 0.37
N CYS A 15 -6.43 7.10 0.58
CA CYS A 15 -6.52 6.18 1.71
C CYS A 15 -5.19 6.23 2.48
N PRO A 16 -5.15 6.79 3.70
CA PRO A 16 -3.98 6.70 4.57
C PRO A 16 -3.78 5.26 5.04
N VAL A 17 -2.60 4.67 4.75
CA VAL A 17 -2.29 3.29 5.11
C VAL A 17 -1.29 3.27 6.28
N PRO A 18 -1.57 2.55 7.38
CA PRO A 18 -0.62 2.40 8.48
C PRO A 18 0.58 1.54 8.07
N VAL A 19 1.76 1.82 8.62
CA VAL A 19 2.94 0.95 8.45
C VAL A 19 2.92 -0.14 9.52
N VAL A 20 1.89 -0.99 9.45
CA VAL A 20 1.65 -2.11 10.37
C VAL A 20 1.19 -3.32 9.56
N ARG A 21 1.80 -4.48 9.80
CA ARG A 21 1.47 -5.74 9.13
C ARG A 21 0.00 -6.06 9.32
N TYR A 22 -0.64 -6.51 8.24
CA TYR A 22 -2.07 -6.81 8.12
C TYR A 22 -3.05 -5.64 8.33
N ASP A 23 -2.80 -4.72 9.25
CA ASP A 23 -3.62 -3.49 9.37
C ASP A 23 -3.54 -2.65 8.09
N SER A 24 -2.36 -2.58 7.47
CA SER A 24 -2.15 -1.96 6.16
C SER A 24 -3.06 -2.56 5.08
N VAL A 25 -3.10 -3.89 5.00
CA VAL A 25 -3.91 -4.63 4.02
C VAL A 25 -5.39 -4.43 4.30
N LYS A 26 -5.80 -4.54 5.56
CA LYS A 26 -7.18 -4.36 6.00
C LYS A 26 -7.72 -2.98 5.62
N VAL A 27 -6.99 -1.91 5.93
CA VAL A 27 -7.40 -0.53 5.61
C VAL A 27 -7.56 -0.32 4.10
N VAL A 28 -6.69 -0.90 3.29
CA VAL A 28 -6.80 -0.82 1.82
C VAL A 28 -8.02 -1.58 1.32
N ILE A 29 -8.27 -2.79 1.82
CA ILE A 29 -9.45 -3.59 1.45
C ILE A 29 -10.73 -2.83 1.83
N GLU A 30 -10.83 -2.30 3.05
CA GLU A 30 -11.99 -1.53 3.50
C GLU A 30 -12.23 -0.29 2.62
N ALA A 31 -11.17 0.40 2.19
CA ALA A 31 -11.29 1.54 1.28
C ALA A 31 -11.75 1.12 -0.13
N ILE A 32 -11.25 0.00 -0.65
CA ILE A 32 -11.70 -0.56 -1.93
C ILE A 32 -13.18 -0.94 -1.85
N GLU A 33 -13.59 -1.61 -0.78
CA GLU A 33 -14.98 -2.02 -0.56
C GLU A 33 -15.90 -0.80 -0.44
N ALA A 34 -15.49 0.24 0.29
CA ALA A 34 -16.28 1.45 0.49
C ALA A 34 -16.43 2.31 -0.78
N HIS A 35 -15.37 2.40 -1.59
CA HIS A 35 -15.33 3.34 -2.72
C HIS A 35 -15.53 2.68 -4.09
N GLN A 36 -15.44 1.35 -4.17
CA GLN A 36 -15.56 0.57 -5.41
C GLN A 36 -14.81 1.19 -6.61
N PRO A 37 -13.49 1.48 -6.47
CA PRO A 37 -12.76 2.21 -7.49
C PRO A 37 -12.48 1.36 -8.74
N ASP A 38 -12.45 1.99 -9.91
CA ASP A 38 -12.03 1.33 -11.16
C ASP A 38 -10.53 0.97 -11.18
N CYS A 39 -9.71 1.67 -10.36
CA CYS A 39 -8.28 1.48 -10.29
C CYS A 39 -7.75 1.83 -8.89
N VAL A 40 -6.73 1.08 -8.45
CA VAL A 40 -6.02 1.31 -7.18
C VAL A 40 -4.54 1.53 -7.47
N ILE A 41 -3.99 2.62 -6.94
CA ILE A 41 -2.55 2.92 -6.99
C ILE A 41 -2.06 3.06 -5.55
N THR A 42 -1.20 2.16 -5.12
CA THR A 42 -0.48 2.29 -3.85
C THR A 42 0.83 3.04 -4.07
N VAL A 43 1.19 3.90 -3.13
CA VAL A 43 2.45 4.67 -3.15
C VAL A 43 3.22 4.41 -1.87
N GLY A 44 4.55 4.36 -1.98
CA GLY A 44 5.44 4.12 -0.85
C GLY A 44 6.77 4.83 -1.03
N GLN A 45 7.50 4.97 0.07
CA GLN A 45 8.82 5.58 0.07
C GLN A 45 9.90 4.53 -0.18
N ALA A 46 10.76 4.78 -1.18
CA ALA A 46 11.97 4.00 -1.43
C ALA A 46 13.21 4.89 -1.27
N ALA A 47 13.77 4.94 -0.06
CA ALA A 47 14.94 5.77 0.23
C ALA A 47 16.14 5.41 -0.67
N GLY A 48 16.79 6.42 -1.21
CA GLY A 48 17.98 6.26 -2.07
C GLY A 48 17.69 6.12 -3.57
N ARG A 49 16.43 6.01 -4.01
CA ARG A 49 16.09 6.06 -5.45
C ARG A 49 16.09 7.50 -5.96
N SER A 50 16.60 7.72 -7.17
CA SER A 50 16.70 9.04 -7.82
C SER A 50 15.51 9.40 -8.71
N ALA A 51 14.57 8.47 -8.92
CA ALA A 51 13.45 8.62 -9.83
C ALA A 51 12.23 7.81 -9.35
N ILE A 52 11.07 8.11 -9.93
CA ILE A 52 9.83 7.33 -9.76
C ILE A 52 10.00 5.98 -10.46
N THR A 53 9.61 4.92 -9.77
CA THR A 53 9.74 3.53 -10.24
C THR A 53 8.41 2.81 -10.10
N PRO A 54 7.73 2.46 -11.21
CA PRO A 54 6.61 1.53 -11.17
C PRO A 54 7.09 0.13 -10.79
N GLU A 55 6.37 -0.54 -9.89
CA GLU A 55 6.66 -1.92 -9.53
C GLU A 55 5.96 -2.88 -10.51
N ARG A 56 6.68 -3.91 -10.96
CA ARG A 56 6.19 -4.86 -11.96
C ARG A 56 5.55 -6.11 -11.35
N VAL A 57 5.96 -6.47 -10.12
CA VAL A 57 5.58 -7.72 -9.47
C VAL A 57 5.46 -7.52 -7.97
N ALA A 58 4.48 -8.18 -7.35
CA ALA A 58 4.40 -8.39 -5.92
C ALA A 58 4.70 -9.87 -5.64
N ILE A 59 5.53 -10.15 -4.64
CA ILE A 59 5.89 -11.51 -4.22
C ILE A 59 5.16 -11.85 -2.92
N ASN A 60 4.72 -13.10 -2.75
CA ASN A 60 3.99 -13.55 -1.57
C ASN A 60 4.94 -13.90 -0.40
N VAL A 61 5.73 -12.92 0.04
CA VAL A 61 6.68 -13.07 1.16
C VAL A 61 6.73 -11.77 1.96
N ASP A 62 6.59 -11.91 3.27
CA ASP A 62 6.96 -10.94 4.29
C ASP A 62 8.34 -11.31 4.86
N ASP A 63 9.35 -10.48 4.60
CA ASP A 63 10.70 -10.59 5.17
C ASP A 63 11.21 -9.19 5.59
N PHE A 64 11.04 -8.86 6.87
CA PHE A 64 11.21 -7.49 7.36
C PHE A 64 12.61 -7.29 7.97
N ARG A 65 13.45 -6.50 7.30
CA ARG A 65 14.77 -6.12 7.82
C ARG A 65 14.71 -5.36 9.16
N ILE A 66 13.67 -4.57 9.38
CA ILE A 66 13.42 -3.82 10.63
C ILE A 66 11.97 -4.02 11.06
N PRO A 67 11.64 -3.88 12.36
CA PRO A 67 10.26 -3.93 12.81
C PRO A 67 9.39 -2.86 12.15
N ASP A 68 8.12 -3.18 11.94
CA ASP A 68 7.10 -2.20 11.58
C ASP A 68 6.74 -1.27 12.76
N ASN A 69 5.79 -0.36 12.59
CA ASN A 69 5.42 0.61 13.64
C ASN A 69 4.75 -0.01 14.87
N ALA A 70 4.32 -1.27 14.81
CA ALA A 70 3.75 -2.03 15.93
C ALA A 70 4.73 -3.07 16.50
N GLY A 71 5.94 -3.18 15.94
CA GLY A 71 6.97 -4.11 16.38
C GLY A 71 6.93 -5.49 15.70
N HIS A 72 6.10 -5.70 14.67
CA HIS A 72 6.14 -6.96 13.93
C HIS A 72 7.38 -7.02 13.05
N GLN A 73 8.02 -8.19 13.03
CA GLN A 73 9.20 -8.46 12.20
C GLN A 73 9.17 -9.92 11.68
N PRO A 74 8.22 -10.27 10.80
CA PRO A 74 8.19 -11.59 10.16
C PRO A 74 9.46 -11.85 9.35
N ILE A 75 9.86 -13.11 9.30
CA ILE A 75 11.02 -13.59 8.55
C ILE A 75 10.56 -14.79 7.72
N ASP A 76 10.68 -14.68 6.40
CA ASP A 76 10.30 -15.72 5.43
C ASP A 76 8.86 -16.27 5.60
N GLU A 77 7.92 -15.39 5.99
CA GLU A 77 6.50 -15.77 6.12
C GLU A 77 5.71 -15.42 4.85
N PRO A 78 4.68 -16.20 4.47
CA PRO A 78 3.79 -15.79 3.40
C PRO A 78 2.93 -14.59 3.82
N VAL A 79 2.60 -13.71 2.86
CA VAL A 79 1.63 -12.62 3.09
C VAL A 79 0.22 -13.20 3.22
N VAL A 80 -0.12 -14.17 2.36
CA VAL A 80 -1.36 -14.96 2.40
C VAL A 80 -1.00 -16.44 2.24
N ALA A 81 -1.54 -17.30 3.11
CA ALA A 81 -1.36 -18.75 3.09
C ALA A 81 -2.48 -19.46 2.31
#